data_AF-A0A6J4XRU3-F1
#
_entry.id   AF-A0A6J4XRU3-F1
#
_cell.length_a   1.000
_cell.length_b   1.000
_cell.length_c   1.000
_cell.angle_alpha   90.00
_cell.angle_beta   90.00
_cell.angle_gamma   90.00
#
_symmetry.space_group_name_H-M   'P 1'
#
loop_
_entity.id
_entity.type
_entity.pdbx_description
1 polymer ?
#
loop_
_entity_poly.entity_id
_entity_poly.type
_entity_poly.pdbx_seq_one_letter_code
_entity_poly.pdbx_strand_id
1 'polypeptide(L)'
;MKIYLDNCCLNRPFDDQSSMRVKLEAEAKLFIQEKIITGNLQLVWSHILEYENMQNPFVERRNAIIEWKQIATKKILGTKDVVS
;
A
#
# COMPACT_ATOMS: atom_id res chain seq x y z
N MET A 1 16.41 -2.03 -3.20
CA MET A 1 15.98 -2.27 -1.79
C MET A 1 14.51 -2.66 -1.78
N LYS A 2 14.11 -3.65 -0.95
CA LYS A 2 12.71 -4.09 -0.85
C LYS A 2 11.99 -3.32 0.25
N ILE A 3 10.76 -2.91 -0.01
CA ILE A 3 9.92 -2.17 0.93
C ILE A 3 8.52 -2.78 0.99
N TYR A 4 7.91 -2.70 2.16
CA TYR A 4 6.53 -3.08 2.40
C TYR A 4 5.76 -1.82 2.83
N LEU A 5 4.65 -1.53 2.17
CA LEU A 5 3.77 -0.43 2.55
C LEU A 5 2.55 -0.98 3.26
N ASP A 6 2.27 -0.41 4.43
CA ASP A 6 1.08 -0.75 5.20
C ASP A 6 -0.19 -0.19 4.53
N ASN A 7 -1.36 -0.80 4.79
CA ASN A 7 -2.62 -0.39 4.17
C ASN A 7 -2.98 1.05 4.54
N CYS A 8 -2.73 1.44 5.79
CA CYS A 8 -2.98 2.81 6.24
C CYS A 8 -2.12 3.82 5.48
N CYS A 9 -0.85 3.51 5.20
CA CYS A 9 0.04 4.35 4.40
C CYS A 9 -0.47 4.52 2.97
N LEU A 10 -1.00 3.46 2.36
CA LEU A 10 -1.58 3.53 1.02
C LEU A 10 -2.84 4.41 0.98
N ASN A 11 -3.58 4.48 2.10
CA ASN A 11 -4.76 5.31 2.24
C ASN A 11 -4.49 6.79 2.56
N ARG A 12 -3.29 7.14 3.06
CA ARG A 12 -2.95 8.52 3.52
C ARG A 12 -3.31 9.64 2.54
N PRO A 13 -3.11 9.52 1.21
CA PRO A 13 -3.51 10.58 0.29
C PRO A 13 -5.02 10.84 0.19
N PHE A 14 -5.85 9.91 0.67
CA PHE A 14 -7.30 10.04 0.68
C PHE A 14 -7.85 10.52 2.04
N ASP A 15 -7.00 10.62 3.05
CA ASP A 15 -7.41 11.13 4.37
C ASP A 15 -7.60 12.65 4.33
N ASP A 16 -8.22 13.20 5.37
CA ASP A 16 -8.39 14.65 5.50
C ASP A 16 -7.02 15.35 5.57
N GLN A 17 -6.77 16.19 4.57
CA GLN A 17 -5.52 16.93 4.40
C GLN A 17 -5.51 18.25 5.19
N SER A 18 -6.49 18.51 6.05
CA SER A 18 -6.51 19.68 6.93
C SER A 18 -5.28 19.71 7.87
N SER A 19 -4.82 18.55 8.32
CA SER A 19 -3.62 18.40 9.14
C SER A 19 -2.34 18.44 8.32
N MET A 20 -1.41 19.32 8.70
CA MET A 20 -0.06 19.40 8.09
C MET A 20 0.69 18.06 8.18
N ARG A 21 0.49 17.31 9.26
CA ARG A 21 1.09 15.98 9.41
C ARG A 21 0.62 15.01 8.32
N VAL A 22 -0.70 14.95 8.09
CA VAL A 22 -1.29 14.05 7.09
C VAL A 22 -0.81 14.40 5.68
N LYS A 23 -0.69 15.71 5.38
CA LYS A 23 -0.11 16.19 4.12
C LYS A 23 1.33 15.70 3.91
N LEU A 24 2.21 15.89 4.90
CA LEU A 24 3.60 15.47 4.80
C LEU A 24 3.73 13.94 4.67
N GLU A 25 2.92 13.18 5.41
CA GLU A 25 2.88 11.71 5.28
C GLU A 25 2.42 11.27 3.88
N ALA A 26 1.41 11.95 3.30
CA ALA A 26 0.94 11.69 1.95
C ALA A 26 2.01 12.02 0.89
N GLU A 27 2.70 13.16 1.00
CA GLU A 27 3.79 13.55 0.11
C GLU A 27 4.96 12.56 0.17
N ALA A 28 5.38 12.18 1.38
CA ALA A 28 6.43 11.18 1.56
C ALA A 28 6.07 9.84 0.91
N LYS A 29 4.80 9.42 1.04
CA LYS A 29 4.30 8.21 0.38
C LYS A 29 4.31 8.34 -1.14
N LEU A 30 3.90 9.48 -1.70
CA LEU A 30 3.94 9.72 -3.14
C LEU A 30 5.38 9.66 -3.69
N PHE A 31 6.34 10.20 -2.94
CA PHE A 31 7.75 10.09 -3.29
C PHE A 31 8.23 8.63 -3.29
N ILE A 32 7.86 7.83 -2.28
CA ILE A 32 8.20 6.40 -2.25
C ILE A 32 7.58 5.66 -3.45
N GLN A 33 6.34 6.01 -3.81
CA GLN A 33 5.64 5.45 -4.94
C GLN A 33 6.31 5.76 -6.28
N GLU A 34 6.77 7.00 -6.47
CA GLU A 34 7.60 7.37 -7.62
C GLU A 34 8.85 6.49 -7.68
N LYS A 35 9.57 6.32 -6.57
CA LYS A 35 10.77 5.47 -6.52
C LYS A 35 10.51 3.99 -6.78
N ILE A 36 9.31 3.49 -6.48
CA ILE A 36 8.89 2.14 -6.87
C ILE A 36 8.72 2.08 -8.40
N ILE A 37 8.01 3.05 -8.99
CA ILE A 37 7.73 3.09 -10.43
C ILE A 37 9.02 3.23 -11.23
N THR A 38 9.97 4.06 -10.78
CA THR A 38 11.27 4.22 -11.43
C THR A 38 12.24 3.05 -11.20
N GLY A 39 11.84 2.03 -10.45
CA GLY A 39 12.62 0.82 -10.18
C GLY A 39 13.73 0.99 -9.15
N ASN A 40 13.82 2.14 -8.46
CA ASN A 40 14.79 2.34 -7.39
C ASN A 40 14.42 1.56 -6.11
N LEU A 41 13.12 1.36 -5.89
CA LEU A 41 12.56 0.56 -4.79
C LEU A 41 11.74 -0.60 -5.34
N GLN A 42 11.75 -1.71 -4.60
CA GLN A 42 11.01 -2.92 -4.95
C GLN A 42 9.86 -3.10 -3.96
N LEU A 43 8.63 -2.96 -4.45
CA LEU A 43 7.44 -3.17 -3.63
C LEU A 43 7.24 -4.66 -3.34
N VAL A 44 6.99 -4.98 -2.08
CA VAL A 44 6.51 -6.28 -1.58
C VAL A 44 5.03 -6.14 -1.24
N TRP A 45 4.23 -7.09 -1.70
CA TRP A 45 2.79 -7.15 -1.48
C TRP A 45 2.42 -8.42 -0.71
N SER A 46 1.46 -8.34 0.21
CA SER A 46 0.96 -9.52 0.94
C SER A 46 -0.53 -9.75 0.71
N HIS A 47 -0.99 -10.98 0.91
CA HIS A 47 -2.43 -11.28 0.95
C HIS A 47 -3.12 -10.51 2.10
N ILE A 48 -2.44 -10.29 3.24
CA ILE A 48 -3.04 -9.55 4.37
C ILE A 48 -3.37 -8.11 3.96
N LEU A 49 -2.46 -7.44 3.25
CA LEU A 49 -2.70 -6.10 2.70
C LEU A 49 -3.91 -6.05 1.77
N GLU A 50 -4.06 -7.06 0.92
CA GLU A 50 -5.23 -7.20 0.04
C GLU A 50 -6.52 -7.41 0.85
N TYR A 51 -6.47 -8.25 1.89
CA TYR A 51 -7.60 -8.47 2.79
C TYR A 51 -8.04 -7.19 3.51
N GLU A 52 -7.10 -6.45 4.09
CA GLU A 52 -7.38 -5.18 4.76
C GLU A 52 -7.92 -4.13 3.78
N ASN A 53 -7.37 -4.06 2.56
CA ASN A 53 -7.89 -3.16 1.53
C ASN A 53 -9.34 -3.52 1.14
N MET A 54 -9.70 -4.80 1.06
CA MET A 54 -11.07 -5.22 0.74
C MET A 54 -12.11 -4.73 1.76
N GLN A 55 -11.72 -4.51 3.02
CA GLN A 55 -12.57 -3.97 4.08
C GLN A 55 -12.78 -2.45 4.00
N ASN A 56 -12.11 -1.76 3.07
CA ASN A 56 -12.29 -0.32 2.91
C ASN A 56 -13.70 -0.03 2.33
N PRO A 57 -14.51 0.83 2.96
CA PRO A 57 -15.86 1.12 2.51
C PRO A 57 -15.91 1.90 1.19
N PHE A 58 -14.82 2.56 0.81
CA PHE A 58 -14.73 3.38 -0.41
C PHE A 58 -14.16 2.55 -1.57
N VAL A 59 -14.99 2.28 -2.57
CA VAL A 59 -14.63 1.42 -3.71
C VAL A 59 -13.48 2.00 -4.53
N GLU A 60 -13.47 3.33 -4.68
CA GLU A 60 -12.45 4.06 -5.42
C GLU A 60 -11.07 3.90 -4.77
N ARG A 61 -11.01 3.96 -3.43
CA ARG A 61 -9.77 3.73 -2.67
C ARG A 61 -9.30 2.29 -2.84
N ARG A 62 -10.22 1.32 -2.77
CA ARG A 62 -9.90 -0.10 -2.99
C ARG A 62 -9.25 -0.32 -4.33
N ASN A 63 -9.86 0.23 -5.39
CA ASN A 63 -9.39 0.08 -6.76
C ASN A 63 -8.02 0.75 -6.95
N ALA A 64 -7.84 1.97 -6.44
CA ALA A 64 -6.56 2.66 -6.53
C ALA A 64 -5.43 1.91 -5.81
N ILE A 65 -5.73 1.27 -4.66
CA ILE A 65 -4.75 0.52 -3.87
C ILE A 65 -4.44 -0.84 -4.52
N ILE A 66 -5.44 -1.56 -5.02
CA ILE A 66 -5.24 -2.92 -5.56
C ILE A 66 -4.39 -2.91 -6.85
N GLU A 67 -4.39 -1.82 -7.62
CA GLU A 67 -3.53 -1.67 -8.80
C GLU A 67 -2.03 -1.83 -8.47
N TRP A 68 -1.60 -1.42 -7.27
CA TRP A 68 -0.22 -1.59 -6.81
C TRP A 68 0.21 -3.04 -6.64
N LYS A 69 -0.74 -3.97 -6.47
CA LYS A 69 -0.47 -5.42 -6.51
C LYS A 69 0.18 -5.84 -7.82
N GLN A 70 -0.16 -5.20 -8.94
CA GLN A 70 0.43 -5.55 -10.24
C GLN A 70 1.86 -5.06 -10.39
N ILE A 71 2.21 -3.96 -9.71
CA ILE A 71 3.55 -3.36 -9.70
C ILE A 71 4.49 -4.09 -8.73
N ALA A 72 3.94 -4.81 -7.76
CA ALA A 72 4.71 -5.49 -6.73
C ALA A 72 5.66 -6.56 -7.30
N THR A 73 6.94 -6.42 -6.97
CA THR A 73 8.01 -7.33 -7.39
C THR A 73 7.98 -8.68 -6.67
N LYS A 74 7.39 -8.74 -5.47
CA LYS A 74 7.21 -9.97 -4.70
C LYS A 74 5.83 -9.98 -4.06
N LYS A 75 5.10 -11.09 -4.26
CA LYS A 75 3.79 -11.34 -3.66
C LYS A 75 3.93 -12.44 -2.61
N ILE A 76 3.57 -12.13 -1.37
CA ILE A 76 3.54 -13.07 -0.25
C ILE A 76 2.12 -13.60 -0.12
N LEU A 77 1.94 -14.86 -0.49
CA LEU A 77 0.70 -15.59 -0.23
C LEU A 77 0.75 -16.11 1.20
N GLY A 78 -0.37 -16.08 1.91
CA GLY A 78 -0.45 -16.66 3.25
C GLY A 78 -0.11 -18.15 3.19
N THR A 79 0.89 -18.59 3.95
CA THR A 79 1.11 -20.01 4.21
C THR A 79 -0.04 -20.53 5.06
N LYS A 80 -0.55 -21.72 4.74
CA LYS A 80 -1.66 -22.39 5.45
C LYS A 80 -1.29 -22.89 6.86
N ASP A 81 -0.13 -22.50 7.41
CA ASP A 81 0.42 -23.06 8.65
C ASP A 81 0.14 -22.21 9.90
N VAL A 82 -1.02 -21.55 9.95
CA VAL A 82 -1.54 -20.97 11.20
C VAL A 82 -2.83 -21.70 11.57
N VAL A 83 -2.70 -23.01 11.77
CA VAL A 83 -3.56 -23.80 12.67
C VAL A 83 -2.63 -24.74 13.42
N SER A 84 -2.08 -24.26 14.53
CA SER A 84 -1.48 -25.09 15.59
C SER A 84 -2.47 -25.22 16.72
#